data_AF-A0A428NEB1-F1
#
_entry.id   AF-A0A428NEB1-F1
#
_cell.length_a   1.000
_cell.length_b   1.000
_cell.length_c   1.000
_cell.angle_alpha   90.00
_cell.angle_beta   90.00
_cell.angle_gamma   90.00
#
_symmetry.space_group_name_H-M   'P 1'
#
loop_
_entity.id
_entity.type
_entity.pdbx_description
1 polymer ?
#
loop_
_entity_poly.entity_id
_entity_poly.type
_entity_poly.pdbx_seq_one_letter_code
_entity_poly.pdbx_strand_id
1 'polypeptide(L)'
;MALSNPALRGAILCFSAAQYQLRFERQDFIVTKSVTCSEAVRSMEIQLSATTRDESNLLSIVYAATLLYAFGPERHDYLRIASQLVIEFLGRWNPDANTSKSYPEITLTEYRWTVICTLYSLQKPNPALGDRIFHMIEMGEDEIEQKYSDAFQSWVSHPIYTFSPRLINPLLRIGRLLQSQLSQLDVETDHELPSTWESRVAEAEEILLQARERDASVSESTLDGADPEAVLALNESMYAASSILLYARIHGLPFTAPFIRRQTRMVMDEISKIQPTSHVSYAIVFPLFIAGCEAVEPQVRDVV
;
A
#
# COMPACT_ATOMS: atom_id res chain seq x y z
N MET A 1 20.52 -5.38 6.65
CA MET A 1 20.41 -5.13 5.20
C MET A 1 21.07 -3.83 4.77
N ALA A 2 20.61 -2.65 5.22
CA ALA A 2 21.13 -1.35 4.76
C ALA A 2 22.65 -1.15 4.97
N LEU A 3 23.23 -1.62 6.08
CA LEU A 3 24.68 -1.51 6.30
C LEU A 3 25.51 -2.30 5.28
N SER A 4 24.93 -3.37 4.72
CA SER A 4 25.61 -4.32 3.82
C SER A 4 25.28 -4.07 2.34
N ASN A 5 24.24 -3.29 2.03
CA ASN A 5 23.83 -2.98 0.66
C ASN A 5 23.89 -1.46 0.40
N PRO A 6 24.83 -0.97 -0.45
CA PRO A 6 24.99 0.46 -0.71
C PRO A 6 23.80 1.11 -1.41
N ALA A 7 23.05 0.38 -2.25
CA ALA A 7 21.86 0.91 -2.91
C ALA A 7 20.76 1.23 -1.90
N LEU A 8 20.45 0.26 -1.02
CA LEU A 8 19.47 0.46 0.05
C LEU A 8 19.89 1.55 1.03
N ARG A 9 21.18 1.60 1.39
CA ARG A 9 21.72 2.65 2.25
C ARG A 9 21.50 4.04 1.64
N GLY A 10 21.84 4.22 0.36
CA GLY A 10 21.63 5.48 -0.34
C GLY A 10 20.15 5.86 -0.42
N ALA A 11 19.27 4.90 -0.72
CA ALA A 11 17.84 5.13 -0.80
C ALA A 11 17.22 5.58 0.55
N ILE A 12 17.65 4.95 1.66
CA ILE A 12 17.22 5.36 3.01
C ILE A 12 17.72 6.76 3.37
N LEU A 13 18.96 7.11 2.99
CA LEU A 13 19.48 8.46 3.19
C LEU A 13 18.74 9.50 2.34
N CYS A 14 18.37 9.16 1.10
CA CYS A 14 17.54 10.00 0.24
C CYS A 14 16.16 10.23 0.86
N PHE A 15 15.50 9.17 1.33
CA PHE A 15 14.23 9.26 2.05
C PHE A 15 14.35 10.14 3.30
N SER A 16 15.35 9.90 4.15
CA SER A 16 15.60 10.66 5.37
C SER A 16 15.83 12.15 5.07
N ALA A 17 16.65 12.46 4.05
CA ALA A 17 16.88 13.83 3.62
C ALA A 17 15.59 14.50 3.12
N ALA A 18 14.75 13.79 2.36
CA ALA A 18 13.46 14.29 1.90
C ALA A 18 12.50 14.59 3.08
N GLN A 19 12.41 13.69 4.06
CA GLN A 19 11.59 13.89 5.26
C GLN A 19 12.09 15.06 6.11
N TYR A 20 13.41 15.17 6.29
CA TYR A 20 14.01 16.27 7.04
C TYR A 20 13.80 17.62 6.33
N GLN A 21 13.96 17.66 5.01
CA GLN A 21 13.65 18.83 4.19
C GLN A 21 12.20 19.27 4.37
N LEU A 22 11.24 18.33 4.27
CA LEU A 22 9.81 18.63 4.40
C LEU A 22 9.45 19.14 5.81
N ARG A 23 10.00 18.51 6.86
CA ARG A 23 9.67 18.86 8.24
C ARG A 23 10.27 20.18 8.71
N PHE A 24 11.47 20.53 8.23
CA PHE A 24 12.22 21.69 8.71
C PHE A 24 12.39 22.79 7.66
N GLU A 25 11.80 22.62 6.47
CA GLU A 25 11.86 23.56 5.33
C GLU A 25 13.30 23.92 4.91
N ARG A 26 14.24 23.00 5.13
CA ARG A 26 15.68 23.16 4.95
C ARG A 26 16.12 22.87 3.51
N GLN A 27 16.38 23.93 2.73
CA GLN A 27 16.74 23.82 1.30
C GLN A 27 18.09 23.14 1.05
N ASP A 28 19.03 23.18 1.99
CA ASP A 28 20.33 22.51 1.90
C ASP A 28 20.20 20.98 1.77
N PHE A 29 19.12 20.41 2.32
CA PHE A 29 18.83 18.99 2.19
C PHE A 29 18.35 18.58 0.79
N ILE A 30 18.02 19.52 -0.10
CA ILE A 30 17.76 19.21 -1.53
C ILE A 30 19.00 18.62 -2.18
N VAL A 31 20.17 19.22 -1.90
CA VAL A 31 21.44 18.75 -2.44
C VAL A 31 21.77 17.38 -1.88
N THR A 32 21.62 17.19 -0.56
CA THR A 32 21.82 15.88 0.09
C THR A 32 20.90 14.81 -0.48
N LYS A 33 19.62 15.12 -0.67
CA LYS A 33 18.63 14.23 -1.30
C LYS A 33 19.07 13.83 -2.72
N SER A 34 19.47 14.80 -3.53
CA SER A 34 19.91 14.54 -4.91
C SER A 34 21.17 13.66 -4.94
N VAL A 35 22.18 13.97 -4.14
CA VAL A 35 23.45 13.21 -4.10
C VAL A 35 23.21 11.78 -3.65
N THR A 36 22.50 11.60 -2.54
CA THR A 36 22.22 10.27 -1.98
C THR A 36 21.34 9.43 -2.90
N CYS A 37 20.39 10.05 -3.61
CA CYS A 37 19.63 9.39 -4.67
C CYS A 37 20.55 8.90 -5.80
N SER A 38 21.37 9.78 -6.39
CA SER A 38 22.24 9.38 -7.51
C SER A 38 23.23 8.28 -7.10
N GLU A 39 23.75 8.31 -5.87
CA GLU A 39 24.57 7.23 -5.33
C GLU A 39 23.81 5.91 -5.17
N ALA A 40 22.56 5.96 -4.72
CA ALA A 40 21.68 4.80 -4.60
C ALA A 40 21.40 4.17 -5.97
N VAL A 41 21.05 5.00 -6.95
CA VAL A 41 20.75 4.57 -8.33
C VAL A 41 21.97 3.91 -8.96
N ARG A 42 23.13 4.56 -8.90
CA ARG A 42 24.39 4.00 -9.42
C ARG A 42 24.73 2.65 -8.77
N SER A 43 24.55 2.56 -7.45
CA SER A 43 24.80 1.31 -6.71
C SER A 43 23.82 0.22 -7.11
N MET A 44 22.55 0.57 -7.32
CA MET A 44 21.50 -0.34 -7.77
C MET A 44 21.80 -0.87 -9.18
N GLU A 45 22.19 -0.01 -10.12
CA GLU A 45 22.55 -0.41 -11.49
C GLU A 45 23.72 -1.41 -11.51
N ILE A 46 24.77 -1.15 -10.71
CA ILE A 46 25.91 -2.06 -10.56
C ILE A 46 25.43 -3.43 -10.05
N GLN A 47 24.56 -3.46 -9.04
CA GLN A 47 24.03 -4.70 -8.48
C GLN A 47 23.06 -5.42 -9.43
N LEU A 48 22.29 -4.68 -10.23
CA LEU A 48 21.43 -5.24 -11.26
C LEU A 48 22.26 -5.89 -12.37
N SER A 49 23.46 -5.41 -12.67
CA SER A 49 24.36 -6.03 -13.65
C SER A 49 25.03 -7.33 -13.19
N ALA A 50 24.98 -7.64 -11.89
CA ALA A 50 25.61 -8.84 -11.34
C ALA A 50 24.86 -10.13 -11.74
N THR A 51 25.61 -11.17 -12.09
CA THR A 51 25.09 -12.44 -12.65
C THR A 51 24.39 -13.33 -11.61
N THR A 52 24.77 -13.22 -10.33
CA THR A 52 24.15 -13.96 -9.23
C THR A 52 23.65 -12.98 -8.17
N ARG A 53 22.36 -13.08 -7.84
CA ARG A 53 21.73 -12.29 -6.78
C ARG A 53 21.24 -13.24 -5.71
N ASP A 54 21.81 -13.12 -4.52
CA ASP A 54 21.26 -13.78 -3.34
C ASP A 54 19.93 -13.12 -2.92
N GLU A 55 19.14 -13.82 -2.09
CA GLU A 55 17.83 -13.34 -1.65
C GLU A 55 17.90 -12.01 -0.89
N SER A 56 18.93 -11.84 -0.05
CA SER A 56 19.11 -10.62 0.75
C SER A 56 19.38 -9.40 -0.14
N ASN A 57 20.15 -9.58 -1.21
CA ASN A 57 20.44 -8.54 -2.19
C ASN A 57 19.21 -8.22 -3.02
N LEU A 58 18.44 -9.23 -3.46
CA LEU A 58 17.15 -9.01 -4.14
C LEU A 58 16.21 -8.14 -3.30
N LEU A 59 15.97 -8.54 -2.05
CA LEU A 59 15.11 -7.79 -1.13
C LEU A 59 15.64 -6.38 -0.86
N SER A 60 16.97 -6.22 -0.72
CA SER A 60 17.57 -4.90 -0.53
C SER A 60 17.33 -3.97 -1.72
N ILE A 61 17.41 -4.50 -2.94
CA ILE A 61 17.16 -3.71 -4.16
C ILE A 61 15.68 -3.42 -4.33
N VAL A 62 14.78 -4.38 -4.04
CA VAL A 62 13.32 -4.14 -4.02
C VAL A 62 13.00 -2.97 -3.10
N TYR A 63 13.50 -3.00 -1.87
CA TYR A 63 13.31 -1.95 -0.89
C TYR A 63 13.88 -0.62 -1.41
N ALA A 64 15.12 -0.61 -1.89
CA ALA A 64 15.75 0.59 -2.43
C ALA A 64 14.93 1.21 -3.57
N ALA A 65 14.48 0.39 -4.52
CA ALA A 65 13.68 0.84 -5.65
C ALA A 65 12.32 1.40 -5.22
N THR A 66 11.66 0.78 -4.22
CA THR A 66 10.40 1.29 -3.65
C THR A 66 10.58 2.67 -3.00
N LEU A 67 11.63 2.87 -2.20
CA LEU A 67 11.94 4.17 -1.61
C LEU A 67 12.29 5.22 -2.66
N LEU A 68 13.07 4.86 -3.68
CA LEU A 68 13.42 5.77 -4.77
C LEU A 68 12.21 6.12 -5.63
N TYR A 69 11.26 5.20 -5.81
CA TYR A 69 9.99 5.49 -6.46
C TYR A 69 9.19 6.56 -5.71
N ALA A 70 9.07 6.41 -4.38
CA ALA A 70 8.27 7.32 -3.57
C ALA A 70 8.95 8.68 -3.31
N PHE A 71 10.29 8.71 -3.15
CA PHE A 71 11.01 9.89 -2.67
C PHE A 71 12.13 10.38 -3.59
N GLY A 72 12.50 9.62 -4.60
CA GLY A 72 13.55 10.00 -5.54
C GLY A 72 13.18 11.28 -6.33
N PRO A 73 14.14 12.19 -6.56
CA PRO A 73 13.93 13.35 -7.43
C PRO A 73 13.74 12.98 -8.90
N GLU A 74 14.24 11.82 -9.33
CA GLU A 74 14.22 11.41 -10.73
C GLU A 74 13.08 10.42 -10.99
N ARG A 75 12.29 10.66 -12.05
CA ARG A 75 11.24 9.74 -12.51
C ARG A 75 11.87 8.63 -13.36
N HIS A 76 12.56 7.71 -12.71
CA HIS A 76 12.93 6.44 -13.33
C HIS A 76 11.87 5.38 -13.01
N ASP A 77 11.93 4.29 -13.74
CA ASP A 77 10.97 3.19 -13.67
C ASP A 77 11.27 2.24 -12.48
N TYR A 78 11.47 2.83 -11.30
CA TYR A 78 11.85 2.12 -10.08
C TYR A 78 10.76 1.14 -9.62
N LEU A 79 9.49 1.49 -9.82
CA LEU A 79 8.39 0.58 -9.48
C LEU A 79 8.46 -0.69 -10.34
N ARG A 80 8.70 -0.59 -11.67
CA ARG A 80 8.89 -1.78 -12.52
C ARG A 80 10.10 -2.60 -12.09
N ILE A 81 11.22 -1.95 -11.76
CA ILE A 81 12.42 -2.65 -11.25
C ILE A 81 12.04 -3.46 -10.00
N ALA A 82 11.38 -2.82 -9.02
CA ALA A 82 10.91 -3.49 -7.83
C ALA A 82 9.97 -4.67 -8.16
N SER A 83 8.99 -4.48 -9.06
CA SER A 83 8.05 -5.52 -9.47
C SER A 83 8.74 -6.74 -10.10
N GLN A 84 9.72 -6.53 -10.97
CA GLN A 84 10.45 -7.62 -11.62
C GLN A 84 11.25 -8.44 -10.60
N LEU A 85 11.89 -7.76 -9.65
CA LEU A 85 12.67 -8.41 -8.60
C LEU A 85 11.78 -9.12 -7.57
N VAL A 86 10.60 -8.58 -7.26
CA VAL A 86 9.60 -9.26 -6.42
C VAL A 86 9.13 -10.55 -7.08
N ILE A 87 8.87 -10.55 -8.40
CA ILE A 87 8.56 -11.79 -9.13
C ILE A 87 9.71 -12.80 -9.05
N GLU A 88 10.95 -12.33 -9.27
CA GLU A 88 12.15 -13.18 -9.18
C GLU A 88 12.29 -13.80 -7.78
N PHE A 89 12.10 -12.99 -6.74
CA PHE A 89 12.16 -13.42 -5.34
C PHE A 89 11.07 -14.42 -5.00
N LEU A 90 9.80 -14.09 -5.25
CA LEU A 90 8.66 -14.95 -4.94
C LEU A 90 8.66 -16.25 -5.74
N GLY A 91 9.23 -16.25 -6.95
CA GLY A 91 9.43 -17.47 -7.73
C GLY A 91 10.47 -18.44 -7.15
N ARG A 92 11.32 -17.97 -6.22
CA ARG A 92 12.32 -18.79 -5.51
C ARG A 92 11.94 -19.05 -4.05
N TRP A 93 11.07 -18.21 -3.50
CA TRP A 93 10.71 -18.24 -2.08
C TRP A 93 9.90 -19.49 -1.74
N ASN A 94 10.35 -20.21 -0.71
CA ASN A 94 9.61 -21.32 -0.12
C ASN A 94 9.32 -21.02 1.36
N PRO A 95 8.05 -20.73 1.72
CA PRO A 95 7.66 -20.39 3.08
C PRO A 95 8.03 -21.48 4.10
N ASP A 96 7.82 -22.76 3.75
CA ASP A 96 8.02 -23.90 4.65
C ASP A 96 9.49 -24.13 5.05
N ALA A 97 10.42 -23.73 4.17
CA ALA A 97 11.86 -23.89 4.38
C ALA A 97 12.51 -22.66 5.04
N ASN A 98 11.85 -21.50 5.01
CA ASN A 98 12.46 -20.19 5.32
C ASN A 98 11.92 -19.53 6.59
N THR A 99 11.38 -20.32 7.52
CA THR A 99 10.61 -19.98 8.75
C THR A 99 11.25 -19.02 9.77
N SER A 100 12.37 -18.34 9.49
CA SER A 100 13.10 -17.54 10.49
C SER A 100 13.56 -16.14 10.07
N LYS A 101 13.17 -15.61 8.91
CA LYS A 101 13.68 -14.31 8.44
C LYS A 101 12.56 -13.27 8.32
N SER A 102 12.63 -12.22 9.16
CA SER A 102 11.70 -11.07 9.15
C SER A 102 11.87 -10.09 7.98
N TYR A 103 12.89 -10.29 7.15
CA TYR A 103 13.29 -9.33 6.11
C TYR A 103 12.40 -9.32 4.84
N PRO A 104 11.95 -10.46 4.30
CA PRO A 104 11.06 -10.50 3.15
C PRO A 104 9.77 -9.76 3.42
N GLU A 105 9.20 -9.96 4.60
CA GLU A 105 7.86 -9.48 4.91
C GLU A 105 7.81 -7.95 5.01
N ILE A 106 8.80 -7.31 5.64
CA ILE A 106 8.92 -5.84 5.66
C ILE A 106 9.02 -5.31 4.23
N THR A 107 9.89 -5.92 3.43
CA THR A 107 10.15 -5.50 2.05
C THR A 107 8.91 -5.65 1.18
N LEU A 108 8.23 -6.79 1.26
CA LEU A 108 7.00 -7.08 0.52
C LEU A 108 5.85 -6.21 1.00
N THR A 109 5.78 -5.92 2.30
CA THR A 109 4.80 -5.01 2.89
C THR A 109 4.94 -3.61 2.32
N GLU A 110 6.14 -3.04 2.40
CA GLU A 110 6.40 -1.69 1.87
C GLU A 110 6.12 -1.63 0.36
N TYR A 111 6.53 -2.66 -0.38
CA TYR A 111 6.27 -2.75 -1.81
C TYR A 111 4.76 -2.80 -2.12
N ARG A 112 4.00 -3.68 -1.47
CA ARG A 112 2.54 -3.80 -1.66
C ARG A 112 1.84 -2.50 -1.31
N TRP A 113 2.20 -1.88 -0.19
CA TRP A 113 1.62 -0.59 0.20
C TRP A 113 1.93 0.52 -0.81
N THR A 114 3.16 0.54 -1.35
CA THR A 114 3.54 1.48 -2.41
C THR A 114 2.73 1.25 -3.69
N VAL A 115 2.53 0.00 -4.09
CA VAL A 115 1.67 -0.35 -5.23
C VAL A 115 0.23 0.13 -4.98
N ILE A 116 -0.34 -0.18 -3.82
CA ILE A 116 -1.67 0.28 -3.40
C ILE A 116 -1.74 1.81 -3.52
N CYS A 117 -0.89 2.54 -2.80
CA CYS A 117 -0.88 4.02 -2.82
C CYS A 117 -0.76 4.60 -4.23
N THR A 118 0.08 3.99 -5.07
CA THR A 118 0.23 4.39 -6.48
C THR A 118 -1.10 4.31 -7.22
N LEU A 119 -1.77 3.15 -7.15
CA LEU A 119 -3.02 2.89 -7.86
C LEU A 119 -4.15 3.81 -7.40
N TYR A 120 -4.21 4.11 -6.09
CA TYR A 120 -5.24 4.97 -5.51
C TYR A 120 -4.96 6.46 -5.64
N SER A 121 -3.72 6.86 -5.92
CA SER A 121 -3.40 8.26 -6.28
C SER A 121 -3.93 8.66 -7.66
N LEU A 122 -4.58 7.73 -8.38
CA LEU A 122 -5.02 7.86 -9.78
C LEU A 122 -3.88 8.19 -10.75
N GLN A 123 -2.63 8.02 -10.30
CA GLN A 123 -1.47 8.03 -11.18
C GLN A 123 -1.33 6.64 -11.78
N LYS A 124 -1.40 6.57 -13.11
CA LYS A 124 -1.15 5.33 -13.83
C LYS A 124 0.34 4.96 -13.65
N PRO A 125 0.67 3.77 -13.14
CA PRO A 125 2.03 3.26 -13.24
C PRO A 125 2.46 3.29 -14.70
N ASN A 126 3.62 3.84 -15.01
CA ASN A 126 4.16 3.86 -16.36
C ASN A 126 5.48 3.08 -16.40
N PRO A 127 5.48 1.82 -16.90
CA PRO A 127 4.36 1.10 -17.51
C PRO A 127 3.37 0.54 -16.47
N ALA A 128 2.16 0.22 -16.93
CA ALA A 128 1.13 -0.41 -16.11
C ALA A 128 1.61 -1.76 -15.55
N LEU A 129 1.22 -2.08 -14.31
CA LEU A 129 1.57 -3.36 -13.72
C LEU A 129 0.76 -4.48 -14.38
N GLY A 130 1.45 -5.56 -14.76
CA GLY A 130 0.83 -6.72 -15.41
C GLY A 130 0.10 -7.64 -14.43
N ASP A 131 -0.88 -8.39 -14.95
CA ASP A 131 -1.73 -9.31 -14.18
C ASP A 131 -0.94 -10.32 -13.33
N ARG A 132 0.19 -10.82 -13.86
CA ARG A 132 1.08 -11.73 -13.15
C ARG A 132 1.63 -11.12 -11.86
N ILE A 133 1.99 -9.83 -11.88
CA ILE A 133 2.52 -9.14 -10.70
C ILE A 133 1.43 -9.09 -9.63
N PHE A 134 0.22 -8.64 -9.99
CA PHE A 134 -0.90 -8.56 -9.05
C PHE A 134 -1.17 -9.89 -8.37
N HIS A 135 -1.24 -10.98 -9.14
CA HIS A 135 -1.49 -12.31 -8.56
C HIS A 135 -0.36 -12.77 -7.64
N MET A 136 0.91 -12.52 -8.01
CA MET A 136 2.04 -12.95 -7.19
C MET A 136 2.18 -12.18 -5.88
N ILE A 137 1.74 -10.93 -5.82
CA ILE A 137 1.91 -10.09 -4.63
C ILE A 137 0.69 -10.10 -3.70
N GLU A 138 -0.39 -10.79 -4.05
CA GLU A 138 -1.46 -11.08 -3.08
C GLU A 138 -0.86 -11.83 -1.88
N MET A 139 -1.35 -11.53 -0.68
CA MET A 139 -0.98 -12.25 0.54
C MET A 139 -1.65 -13.62 0.53
N GLY A 140 -0.89 -14.67 0.86
CA GLY A 140 -1.47 -16.00 1.08
C GLY A 140 -2.28 -16.06 2.37
N GLU A 141 -3.21 -17.02 2.51
CA GLU A 141 -4.01 -17.16 3.73
C GLU A 141 -3.13 -17.36 4.97
N ASP A 142 -2.06 -18.15 4.87
CA ASP A 142 -1.10 -18.34 5.96
C ASP A 142 -0.43 -17.01 6.36
N GLU A 143 -0.10 -16.15 5.39
CA GLU A 143 0.50 -14.83 5.64
C GLU A 143 -0.49 -13.86 6.30
N ILE A 144 -1.78 -14.01 5.99
CA ILE A 144 -2.87 -13.21 6.57
C ILE A 144 -3.18 -13.65 8.00
N GLU A 145 -3.14 -14.94 8.29
CA GLU A 145 -3.47 -15.52 9.59
C GLU A 145 -2.29 -15.50 10.57
N GLN A 146 -1.05 -15.58 10.07
CA GLN A 146 0.15 -15.52 10.90
C GLN A 146 0.37 -14.09 11.43
N LYS A 147 0.21 -13.92 12.74
CA LYS A 147 0.72 -12.75 13.45
C LYS A 147 2.22 -12.95 13.71
N TYR A 148 3.05 -12.46 12.79
CA TYR A 148 4.52 -12.25 12.79
C TYR A 148 5.38 -12.69 13.98
N SER A 149 4.94 -12.38 15.20
CA SER A 149 5.62 -12.78 16.41
C SER A 149 4.58 -13.11 17.47
N ASP A 150 4.90 -14.07 18.33
CA ASP A 150 4.20 -14.32 19.58
C ASP A 150 4.01 -13.05 20.41
N ALA A 151 4.95 -12.09 20.30
CA ALA A 151 4.87 -10.78 20.95
C ALA A 151 3.73 -9.88 20.42
N PHE A 152 3.24 -10.14 19.20
CA PHE A 152 2.14 -9.40 18.55
C PHE A 152 0.89 -10.27 18.35
N GLN A 153 0.85 -11.49 18.90
CA GLN A 153 -0.31 -12.39 18.75
C GLN A 153 -1.62 -11.78 19.28
N SER A 154 -1.55 -10.88 20.26
CA SER A 154 -2.72 -10.15 20.80
C SER A 154 -3.12 -8.90 20.01
N TRP A 155 -2.34 -8.48 19.00
CA TRP A 155 -2.60 -7.25 18.24
C TRP A 155 -3.57 -7.52 17.07
N VAL A 156 -4.51 -6.61 16.82
CA VAL A 156 -5.43 -6.69 15.67
C VAL A 156 -4.77 -6.21 14.38
N SER A 157 -3.83 -5.26 14.49
CA SER A 157 -3.05 -4.71 13.38
C SER A 157 -1.67 -5.33 13.31
N HIS A 158 -1.10 -5.29 12.11
CA HIS A 158 0.25 -5.74 11.84
C HIS A 158 1.26 -4.69 12.34
N PRO A 159 2.43 -5.06 12.87
CA PRO A 159 3.44 -4.07 13.30
C PRO A 159 4.05 -3.25 12.15
N ILE A 160 3.61 -3.50 10.91
CA ILE A 160 4.12 -2.88 9.68
C ILE A 160 2.94 -2.28 8.90
N TYR A 161 1.81 -3.00 8.79
CA TYR A 161 0.52 -2.38 8.46
C TYR A 161 -0.23 -2.01 9.74
N THR A 162 -0.35 -0.73 10.04
CA THR A 162 -1.12 -0.23 11.20
C THR A 162 -2.63 -0.57 11.14
N PHE A 163 -3.09 -1.31 10.12
CA PHE A 163 -4.44 -1.81 9.89
C PHE A 163 -4.42 -3.33 9.59
N SER A 164 -5.60 -3.93 9.41
CA SER A 164 -5.75 -5.36 9.16
C SER A 164 -5.06 -5.83 7.87
N PRO A 165 -4.27 -6.93 7.91
CA PRO A 165 -3.69 -7.53 6.71
C PRO A 165 -4.76 -8.06 5.72
N ARG A 166 -5.97 -8.38 6.20
CA ARG A 166 -7.08 -8.85 5.36
C ARG A 166 -7.53 -7.83 4.33
N LEU A 167 -7.20 -6.54 4.51
CA LEU A 167 -7.51 -5.47 3.57
C LEU A 167 -6.56 -5.41 2.38
N ILE A 168 -5.38 -6.03 2.43
CA ILE A 168 -4.36 -5.89 1.39
C ILE A 168 -4.82 -6.47 0.06
N ASN A 169 -5.37 -7.69 0.05
CA ASN A 169 -5.86 -8.32 -1.18
C ASN A 169 -7.05 -7.57 -1.79
N PRO A 170 -8.10 -7.19 -1.03
CA PRO A 170 -9.16 -6.30 -1.52
C PRO A 170 -8.62 -5.00 -2.14
N LEU A 171 -7.69 -4.32 -1.47
CA LEU A 171 -7.11 -3.07 -1.96
C LEU A 171 -6.30 -3.28 -3.25
N LEU A 172 -5.55 -4.37 -3.38
CA LEU A 172 -4.82 -4.69 -4.61
C LEU A 172 -5.80 -4.95 -5.78
N ARG A 173 -6.88 -5.69 -5.55
CA ARG A 173 -7.87 -6.02 -6.59
C ARG A 173 -8.64 -4.79 -7.05
N ILE A 174 -9.12 -3.96 -6.13
CA ILE A 174 -9.78 -2.68 -6.47
C ILE A 174 -8.80 -1.76 -7.20
N GLY A 175 -7.54 -1.65 -6.75
CA GLY A 175 -6.51 -0.85 -7.43
C GLY A 175 -6.24 -1.31 -8.86
N ARG A 176 -6.25 -2.62 -9.11
CA ARG A 176 -6.11 -3.19 -10.47
C ARG A 176 -7.30 -2.86 -11.37
N LEU A 177 -8.52 -2.85 -10.83
CA LEU A 177 -9.72 -2.42 -11.56
C LEU A 177 -9.59 -0.95 -11.96
N LEU A 178 -9.18 -0.08 -11.03
CA LEU A 178 -8.93 1.34 -11.31
C LEU A 178 -7.86 1.55 -12.40
N GLN A 179 -6.74 0.82 -12.33
CA GLN A 179 -5.70 0.89 -13.38
C GLN A 179 -6.25 0.49 -14.75
N SER A 180 -7.08 -0.56 -14.78
CA SER A 180 -7.68 -1.07 -16.02
C SER A 180 -8.64 -0.05 -16.63
N GLN A 181 -9.48 0.59 -15.80
CA GLN A 181 -10.40 1.65 -16.22
C GLN A 181 -9.64 2.90 -16.71
N LEU A 182 -8.62 3.36 -15.98
CA LEU A 182 -7.76 4.47 -16.41
C LEU A 182 -7.05 4.18 -17.73
N SER A 183 -6.56 2.95 -17.91
CA SER A 183 -5.89 2.56 -19.16
C SER A 183 -6.82 2.55 -20.36
N GLN A 184 -8.12 2.31 -20.16
CA GLN A 184 -9.12 2.35 -21.23
C GLN A 184 -9.56 3.76 -21.59
N LEU A 185 -9.52 4.70 -20.63
CA LEU A 185 -9.79 6.12 -20.91
C LEU A 185 -8.71 6.74 -21.80
N ASP A 186 -7.47 6.26 -21.75
CA ASP A 186 -6.37 6.73 -22.59
C ASP A 186 -6.47 6.26 -24.06
N VAL A 187 -7.30 5.25 -24.36
CA VAL A 187 -7.42 4.65 -25.69
C VAL A 187 -8.74 5.13 -26.32
N GLU A 188 -8.66 6.10 -27.24
CA GLU A 188 -9.80 6.80 -27.88
C GLU A 188 -10.71 5.93 -28.79
N THR A 189 -10.67 4.60 -28.68
CA THR A 189 -11.49 3.67 -29.49
C THR A 189 -12.52 2.95 -28.62
N ASP A 190 -13.69 2.69 -29.20
CA ASP A 190 -14.89 2.09 -28.58
C ASP A 190 -14.61 1.32 -27.27
N HIS A 191 -15.09 1.90 -26.18
CA HIS A 191 -14.89 1.45 -24.81
C HIS A 191 -15.65 0.15 -24.53
N GLU A 192 -15.12 -0.98 -24.99
CA GLU A 192 -15.62 -2.29 -24.55
C GLU A 192 -14.84 -2.74 -23.32
N LEU A 193 -15.53 -2.75 -22.17
CA LEU A 193 -15.01 -3.38 -20.95
C LEU A 193 -14.72 -4.86 -21.24
N PRO A 194 -13.64 -5.43 -20.67
CA PRO A 194 -13.37 -6.85 -20.83
C PRO A 194 -14.59 -7.67 -20.43
N SER A 195 -14.86 -8.77 -21.14
CA SER A 195 -15.96 -9.68 -20.81
C SER A 195 -15.91 -10.24 -19.38
N THR A 196 -14.76 -10.14 -18.72
CA THR A 196 -14.53 -10.56 -17.34
C THR A 196 -14.68 -9.42 -16.31
N TRP A 197 -15.01 -8.20 -16.74
CA TRP A 197 -15.07 -7.02 -15.86
C TRP A 197 -16.04 -7.24 -14.70
N GLU A 198 -17.29 -7.59 -14.99
CA GLU A 198 -18.32 -7.79 -13.96
C GLU A 198 -17.91 -8.87 -12.94
N SER A 199 -17.32 -9.97 -13.41
CA SER A 199 -16.79 -11.03 -12.54
C SER A 199 -15.68 -10.50 -11.62
N ARG A 200 -14.72 -9.73 -12.17
CA ARG A 200 -13.62 -9.16 -11.38
C ARG A 200 -14.11 -8.13 -10.37
N VAL A 201 -15.13 -7.35 -10.71
CA VAL A 201 -15.78 -6.41 -9.78
C VAL A 201 -16.44 -7.19 -8.66
N ALA A 202 -17.27 -8.20 -8.98
CA ALA A 202 -17.96 -9.04 -8.00
C ALA A 202 -16.97 -9.72 -7.03
N GLU A 203 -15.87 -10.29 -7.56
CA GLU A 203 -14.81 -10.89 -6.75
C GLU A 203 -14.14 -9.88 -5.81
N ALA A 204 -13.96 -8.63 -6.24
CA ALA A 204 -13.39 -7.57 -5.41
C ALA A 204 -14.36 -7.11 -4.32
N GLU A 205 -15.67 -7.10 -4.58
CA GLU A 205 -16.68 -6.81 -3.55
C GLU A 205 -16.75 -7.94 -2.52
N GLU A 206 -16.79 -9.19 -2.99
CA GLU A 206 -16.90 -10.37 -2.14
C GLU A 206 -15.71 -10.48 -1.18
N ILE A 207 -14.49 -10.33 -1.69
CA ILE A 207 -13.28 -10.41 -0.84
C ILE A 207 -13.24 -9.26 0.19
N LEU A 208 -13.73 -8.06 -0.17
CA LEU A 208 -13.80 -6.93 0.75
C LEU A 208 -14.81 -7.20 1.88
N LEU A 209 -15.98 -7.74 1.53
CA LEU A 209 -17.02 -8.13 2.49
C LEU A 209 -16.54 -9.24 3.43
N GLN A 210 -15.97 -10.32 2.88
CA GLN A 210 -15.43 -11.42 3.67
C GLN A 210 -14.31 -10.96 4.61
N ALA A 211 -13.42 -10.08 4.15
CA ALA A 211 -12.36 -9.52 4.98
C ALA A 211 -12.96 -8.77 6.20
N ARG A 212 -13.95 -7.90 5.96
CA ARG A 212 -14.61 -7.13 7.02
C ARG A 212 -15.34 -8.02 8.01
N GLU A 213 -16.08 -9.01 7.53
CA GLU A 213 -16.81 -9.96 8.39
C GLU A 213 -15.86 -10.73 9.32
N ARG A 214 -14.73 -11.19 8.79
CA ARG A 214 -13.70 -11.88 9.59
C ARG A 214 -13.11 -10.95 10.65
N ASP A 215 -12.78 -9.71 10.30
CA ASP A 215 -12.23 -8.76 11.27
C ASP A 215 -13.24 -8.36 12.36
N ALA A 216 -14.51 -8.18 11.99
CA ALA A 216 -15.58 -7.94 12.95
C ALA A 216 -15.72 -9.10 13.96
N SER A 217 -15.60 -10.35 13.49
CA SER A 217 -15.70 -11.54 14.35
C SER A 217 -14.54 -11.70 15.33
N VAL A 218 -13.34 -11.20 14.98
CA VAL A 218 -12.15 -11.25 15.85
C VAL A 218 -12.22 -10.18 16.94
N SER A 219 -12.73 -8.99 16.59
CA SER A 219 -12.84 -7.83 17.50
C SER A 219 -13.62 -8.11 18.79
N GLU A 220 -14.54 -9.09 18.78
CA GLU A 220 -15.36 -9.43 19.96
C GLU A 220 -14.62 -10.29 21.01
N SER A 221 -13.43 -10.82 20.71
CA SER A 221 -12.86 -11.95 21.48
C SER A 221 -11.48 -11.76 22.12
N THR A 222 -10.66 -10.76 21.74
CA THR A 222 -9.20 -10.84 22.00
C THR A 222 -8.44 -9.53 22.31
N LEU A 223 -9.13 -8.44 22.66
CA LEU A 223 -8.49 -7.12 22.81
C LEU A 223 -7.83 -6.91 24.20
N ASP A 224 -6.66 -7.51 24.41
CA ASP A 224 -5.84 -7.28 25.63
C ASP A 224 -4.55 -6.48 25.34
N GLY A 225 -4.51 -5.75 24.22
CA GLY A 225 -3.38 -4.94 23.76
C GLY A 225 -3.56 -3.43 23.98
N ALA A 226 -2.48 -2.66 23.86
CA ALA A 226 -2.53 -1.20 23.92
C ALA A 226 -3.13 -0.62 22.61
N ASP A 227 -4.17 0.19 22.75
CA ASP A 227 -4.87 0.93 21.67
C ASP A 227 -5.68 0.10 20.65
N PRO A 228 -6.55 -0.83 21.11
CA PRO A 228 -7.37 -1.64 20.23
C PRO A 228 -8.47 -0.81 19.56
N GLU A 229 -9.00 0.21 20.23
CA GLU A 229 -10.08 1.05 19.71
C GLU A 229 -9.64 1.88 18.51
N ALA A 230 -8.46 2.52 18.54
CA ALA A 230 -7.99 3.32 17.40
C ALA A 230 -7.65 2.44 16.20
N VAL A 231 -7.12 1.23 16.42
CA VAL A 231 -6.86 0.25 15.35
C VAL A 231 -8.17 -0.22 14.71
N LEU A 232 -9.18 -0.54 15.51
CA LEU A 232 -10.50 -0.93 14.99
C LEU A 232 -11.17 0.21 14.22
N ALA A 233 -11.09 1.43 14.75
CA ALA A 233 -11.58 2.61 14.06
C ALA A 233 -10.85 2.82 12.72
N LEU A 234 -9.53 2.65 12.69
CA LEU A 234 -8.76 2.71 11.46
C LEU A 234 -9.22 1.62 10.47
N ASN A 235 -9.39 0.38 10.91
CA ASN A 235 -9.87 -0.71 10.05
C ASN A 235 -11.24 -0.39 9.43
N GLU A 236 -12.20 0.04 10.25
CA GLU A 236 -13.53 0.43 9.75
C GLU A 236 -13.46 1.60 8.78
N SER A 237 -12.60 2.60 9.04
CA SER A 237 -12.38 3.70 8.10
C SER A 237 -11.76 3.23 6.77
N MET A 238 -10.86 2.26 6.80
CA MET A 238 -10.26 1.66 5.60
C MET A 238 -11.29 0.86 4.79
N TYR A 239 -12.16 0.10 5.44
CA TYR A 239 -13.28 -0.60 4.78
C TYR A 239 -14.26 0.37 4.14
N ALA A 240 -14.61 1.45 4.83
CA ALA A 240 -15.48 2.50 4.31
C ALA A 240 -14.84 3.20 3.10
N ALA A 241 -13.56 3.58 3.18
CA ALA A 241 -12.83 4.18 2.06
C ALA A 241 -12.73 3.24 0.85
N SER A 242 -12.45 1.95 1.08
CA SER A 242 -12.43 0.93 0.01
C SER A 242 -13.80 0.79 -0.66
N SER A 243 -14.87 0.85 0.12
CA SER A 243 -16.25 0.85 -0.39
C SER A 243 -16.54 2.10 -1.23
N ILE A 244 -16.07 3.28 -0.80
CA ILE A 244 -16.20 4.51 -1.60
C ILE A 244 -15.54 4.34 -2.97
N LEU A 245 -14.31 3.83 -3.00
CA LEU A 245 -13.58 3.61 -4.25
C LEU A 245 -14.31 2.65 -5.19
N LEU A 246 -14.76 1.51 -4.67
CA LEU A 246 -15.51 0.53 -5.43
C LEU A 246 -16.81 1.12 -5.98
N TYR A 247 -17.64 1.74 -5.14
CA TYR A 247 -18.96 2.17 -5.58
C TYR A 247 -18.97 3.51 -6.34
N ALA A 248 -18.08 4.45 -6.01
CA ALA A 248 -18.03 5.74 -6.71
C ALA A 248 -17.22 5.66 -8.01
N ARG A 249 -16.09 4.93 -8.02
CA ARG A 249 -15.17 4.92 -9.17
C ARG A 249 -15.41 3.77 -10.14
N ILE A 250 -15.67 2.57 -9.62
CA ILE A 250 -15.91 1.38 -10.46
C ILE A 250 -17.39 1.32 -10.89
N HIS A 251 -18.33 1.43 -9.96
CA HIS A 251 -19.77 1.43 -10.29
C HIS A 251 -20.31 2.78 -10.75
N GLY A 252 -19.54 3.85 -10.61
CA GLY A 252 -19.94 5.19 -11.07
C GLY A 252 -21.08 5.83 -10.26
N LEU A 253 -21.29 5.44 -8.99
CA LEU A 253 -22.26 6.11 -8.15
C LEU A 253 -21.82 7.56 -7.89
N PRO A 254 -22.73 8.54 -8.00
CA PRO A 254 -22.39 9.93 -7.73
C PRO A 254 -22.11 10.15 -6.24
N PHE A 255 -21.27 11.15 -5.91
CA PHE A 255 -20.97 11.55 -4.53
C PHE A 255 -22.22 11.90 -3.69
N THR A 256 -23.34 12.25 -4.35
CA THR A 256 -24.62 12.54 -3.68
C THR A 256 -25.40 11.29 -3.28
N ALA A 257 -25.01 10.10 -3.76
CA ALA A 257 -25.69 8.84 -3.46
C ALA A 257 -25.71 8.59 -1.95
N PRO A 258 -26.85 8.18 -1.36
CA PRO A 258 -26.95 7.96 0.09
C PRO A 258 -25.90 6.99 0.63
N PHE A 259 -25.55 5.96 -0.14
CA PHE A 259 -24.52 5.01 0.21
C PHE A 259 -23.13 5.67 0.31
N ILE A 260 -22.69 6.41 -0.71
CA ILE A 260 -21.38 7.10 -0.70
C ILE A 260 -21.29 8.11 0.44
N ARG A 261 -22.36 8.87 0.68
CA ARG A 261 -22.43 9.82 1.81
C ARG A 261 -22.33 9.10 3.17
N ARG A 262 -22.98 7.95 3.32
CA ARG A 262 -22.90 7.14 4.54
C ARG A 262 -21.48 6.63 4.78
N GLN A 263 -20.80 6.13 3.74
CA GLN A 263 -19.40 5.68 3.87
C GLN A 263 -18.46 6.84 4.19
N THR A 264 -18.65 7.99 3.54
CA THR A 264 -17.85 9.20 3.83
C THR A 264 -18.01 9.62 5.30
N ARG A 265 -19.24 9.61 5.82
CA ARG A 265 -19.49 9.90 7.24
C ARG A 265 -18.85 8.86 8.17
N MET A 266 -18.94 7.57 7.82
CA MET A 266 -18.30 6.50 8.59
C MET A 266 -16.79 6.71 8.69
N VAL A 267 -16.12 7.09 7.61
CA VAL A 267 -14.69 7.45 7.65
C VAL A 267 -14.42 8.55 8.67
N MET A 268 -15.21 9.62 8.67
CA MET A 268 -15.02 10.74 9.59
C MET A 268 -15.30 10.36 11.05
N ASP A 269 -16.40 9.64 11.27
CA ASP A 269 -16.81 9.21 12.61
C ASP A 269 -15.75 8.30 13.22
N GLU A 270 -15.20 7.37 12.46
CA GLU A 270 -14.15 6.47 12.94
C GLU A 270 -12.81 7.20 13.16
N ILE A 271 -12.38 8.04 12.21
CA ILE A 271 -11.10 8.76 12.36
C ILE A 271 -11.14 9.75 13.52
N SER A 272 -12.31 10.31 13.85
CA SER A 272 -12.48 11.17 15.03
C SER A 272 -12.17 10.47 16.36
N LYS A 273 -12.19 9.13 16.39
CA LYS A 273 -11.84 8.31 17.56
C LYS A 273 -10.32 8.12 17.72
N ILE A 274 -9.54 8.40 16.68
CA ILE A 274 -8.10 8.20 16.65
C ILE A 274 -7.40 9.47 17.15
N GLN A 275 -6.75 9.38 18.32
CA GLN A 275 -6.00 10.51 18.86
C GLN A 275 -4.74 10.79 18.03
N PRO A 276 -4.29 12.06 17.90
CA PRO A 276 -3.04 12.39 17.20
C PRO A 276 -1.79 11.72 17.80
N THR A 277 -1.84 11.37 19.09
CA THR A 277 -0.77 10.65 19.79
C THR A 277 -0.83 9.13 19.60
N SER A 278 -1.90 8.61 18.98
CA SER A 278 -2.01 7.19 18.66
C SER A 278 -0.97 6.79 17.61
N HIS A 279 -0.45 5.58 17.75
CA HIS A 279 0.51 5.00 16.82
C HIS A 279 -0.06 4.79 15.41
N VAL A 280 -1.39 4.66 15.28
CA VAL A 280 -2.05 4.49 13.98
C VAL A 280 -2.45 5.81 13.31
N SER A 281 -2.21 6.95 13.96
CA SER A 281 -2.61 8.27 13.48
C SER A 281 -2.05 8.61 12.09
N TYR A 282 -0.85 8.13 11.74
CA TYR A 282 -0.26 8.37 10.42
C TYR A 282 -0.99 7.65 9.28
N ALA A 283 -1.72 6.58 9.58
CA ALA A 283 -2.41 5.78 8.57
C ALA A 283 -3.77 6.34 8.18
N ILE A 284 -4.30 7.34 8.92
CA ILE A 284 -5.60 7.96 8.64
C ILE A 284 -5.61 8.73 7.31
N VAL A 285 -4.43 9.07 6.78
CA VAL A 285 -4.28 9.89 5.57
C VAL A 285 -4.95 9.22 4.37
N PHE A 286 -4.80 7.90 4.20
CA PHE A 286 -5.42 7.18 3.09
C PHE A 286 -6.95 7.26 3.12
N PRO A 287 -7.64 6.82 4.19
CA PRO A 287 -9.09 6.88 4.23
C PRO A 287 -9.63 8.33 4.22
N LEU A 288 -8.96 9.29 4.87
CA LEU A 288 -9.33 10.71 4.79
C LEU A 288 -9.27 11.25 3.37
N PHE A 289 -8.18 10.98 2.65
CA PHE A 289 -8.01 11.46 1.27
C PHE A 289 -9.16 10.97 0.37
N ILE A 290 -9.51 9.69 0.46
CA ILE A 290 -10.61 9.10 -0.32
C ILE A 290 -11.96 9.72 0.07
N ALA A 291 -12.25 9.83 1.36
CA ALA A 291 -13.49 10.46 1.82
C ALA A 291 -13.60 11.93 1.40
N GLY A 292 -12.49 12.67 1.45
CA GLY A 292 -12.42 14.07 1.01
C GLY A 292 -12.73 14.26 -0.47
N CYS A 293 -12.32 13.31 -1.32
CA CYS A 293 -12.63 13.35 -2.75
C CYS A 293 -14.14 13.25 -3.04
N GLU A 294 -14.91 12.61 -2.16
CA GLU A 294 -16.37 12.44 -2.28
C GLU A 294 -17.16 13.31 -1.27
N ALA A 295 -16.49 14.17 -0.52
CA ALA A 295 -17.10 14.97 0.53
C ALA A 295 -18.06 16.03 -0.05
N VAL A 296 -19.33 15.92 0.36
CA VAL A 296 -20.39 16.88 -0.01
C VAL A 296 -20.61 17.91 1.09
N GLU A 297 -20.45 17.49 2.35
CA GLU A 297 -20.77 18.27 3.53
C GLU A 297 -19.58 19.19 3.88
N PRO A 298 -19.78 20.51 4.10
CA PRO A 298 -18.70 21.45 4.39
C PRO A 298 -17.86 21.03 5.61
N GLN A 299 -18.52 20.49 6.63
CA GLN A 299 -17.88 19.98 7.86
C GLN A 299 -16.89 18.83 7.59
N VAL A 300 -17.12 18.06 6.52
CA VAL A 300 -16.21 16.99 6.09
C VAL A 300 -15.06 17.58 5.28
N ARG A 301 -15.33 18.59 4.44
CA ARG A 301 -14.30 19.27 3.64
C ARG A 301 -13.32 20.06 4.48
N ASP A 302 -13.75 20.63 5.60
CA ASP A 302 -12.89 21.46 6.45
C ASP A 302 -11.91 20.62 7.30
N VAL A 303 -12.13 19.30 7.41
CA VAL A 303 -11.29 18.37 8.18
C VAL A 303 -10.26 17.64 7.32
N VAL A 304 -10.49 17.54 6.00
CA VAL A 304 -9.58 16.90 5.03
C VAL A 304 -8.61 17.92 4.45
#